data_AF-A0A1B8FQG8-F1
#
_entry.id   AF-A0A1B8FQG8-F1
#
_cell.length_a   1.000
_cell.length_b   1.000
_cell.length_c   1.000
_cell.angle_alpha   90.00
_cell.angle_beta   90.00
_cell.angle_gamma   90.00
#
_symmetry.space_group_name_H-M   'P 1'
#
loop_
_entity.id
_entity.type
_entity.pdbx_description
1 polymer ?
#
loop_
_entity_poly.entity_id
_entity_poly.type
_entity_poly.pdbx_seq_one_letter_code
_entity_poly.pdbx_strand_id
1 'polypeptide(L)'
;MASPANSIPDTSLGLTADEIQVLRRAQIEAANAAAGSSSSRAASRASSQGLLLLNTSSLTSLSRYFDRLMQQISGRLDYLSEQSQVVAQQQYDRAGNAIEIADAEIERLNNILRQIDELEDDFDRMARLKDIVKTFRARVEEVERRVEESTASRRDGGGHRHRHRHGETTGSRSHRR
;
A
#
# COMPACT_ATOMS: atom_id res chain seq x y z
N MET A 1 33.69 39.25 -24.42
CA MET A 1 32.24 39.22 -24.69
C MET A 1 31.54 39.41 -23.35
N ALA A 2 30.76 40.48 -23.20
CA ALA A 2 30.11 40.80 -21.92
C ALA A 2 28.84 39.94 -21.76
N SER A 3 28.70 39.27 -20.61
CA SER A 3 27.53 38.45 -20.29
C SER A 3 26.23 39.29 -20.37
N PRO A 4 25.13 38.76 -20.93
CA PRO A 4 23.84 39.42 -20.81
C PRO A 4 23.47 39.47 -19.32
N ALA A 5 23.10 40.65 -18.83
CA ALA A 5 22.59 40.83 -17.49
C ALA A 5 21.41 39.87 -17.28
N ASN A 6 21.41 39.17 -16.14
CA ASN A 6 20.37 38.26 -15.71
C ASN A 6 19.10 39.06 -15.33
N SER A 7 18.49 39.76 -16.29
CA SER A 7 17.33 40.62 -16.06
C SER A 7 16.05 39.83 -16.32
N ILE A 8 15.28 39.63 -15.27
CA ILE A 8 13.92 39.09 -15.31
C ILE A 8 13.06 40.03 -16.17
N PRO A 9 12.29 39.53 -17.15
CA PRO A 9 11.51 40.37 -18.05
C PRO A 9 10.38 41.10 -17.29
N ASP A 10 10.19 42.41 -17.56
CA ASP A 10 9.25 43.29 -16.85
C ASP A 10 7.81 42.75 -16.80
N THR A 11 7.42 41.92 -17.77
CA THR A 11 6.10 41.28 -17.88
C THR A 11 5.89 40.13 -16.89
N SER A 12 6.97 39.56 -16.35
CA SER A 12 6.91 38.48 -15.35
C SER A 12 6.77 38.98 -13.91
N LEU A 13 6.85 40.30 -13.70
CA LEU A 13 6.73 40.95 -12.39
C LEU A 13 5.28 41.27 -11.99
N GLY A 14 4.28 40.89 -12.81
CA GLY A 14 2.87 41.16 -12.52
C GLY A 14 2.50 42.66 -12.52
N LEU A 15 3.32 43.49 -13.17
CA LEU A 15 3.11 44.93 -13.27
C LEU A 15 2.03 45.25 -14.32
N THR A 16 1.24 46.30 -14.07
CA THR A 16 0.27 46.80 -15.06
C THR A 16 1.01 47.48 -16.22
N ALA A 17 0.36 47.59 -17.39
CA ALA A 17 0.99 48.14 -18.59
C ALA A 17 1.57 49.55 -18.38
N ASP A 18 0.88 50.41 -17.62
CA ASP A 18 1.33 51.77 -17.31
C ASP A 18 2.58 51.78 -16.42
N GLU A 19 2.72 50.79 -15.54
CA GLU A 19 3.87 50.70 -14.64
C GLU A 19 5.09 50.10 -15.30
N ILE A 20 4.88 49.18 -16.23
CA ILE A 20 5.96 48.72 -17.12
C ILE A 20 6.51 49.92 -17.90
N GLN A 21 5.66 50.87 -18.31
CA GLN A 21 6.11 52.10 -18.96
C GLN A 21 6.90 53.01 -18.01
N VAL A 22 6.45 53.18 -16.76
CA VAL A 22 7.18 53.97 -15.75
C VAL A 22 8.52 53.34 -15.42
N LEU A 23 8.57 52.02 -15.23
CA LEU A 23 9.79 51.26 -14.93
C LEU A 23 10.77 51.32 -16.11
N ARG A 24 10.28 51.16 -17.33
CA ARG A 24 11.09 51.32 -18.55
C ARG A 24 11.63 52.74 -18.69
N ARG A 25 10.83 53.76 -18.38
CA ARG A 25 11.28 55.17 -18.40
C ARG A 25 12.36 55.41 -17.34
N ALA A 26 12.21 54.88 -16.13
CA ALA A 26 13.22 54.97 -15.08
C ALA A 26 14.52 54.23 -15.44
N GLN A 27 14.43 53.06 -16.09
CA GLN A 27 15.60 52.35 -16.61
C GLN A 27 16.31 53.15 -17.71
N ILE A 28 15.55 53.77 -18.62
CA ILE A 28 16.11 54.63 -19.68
C ILE A 28 16.77 55.87 -19.06
N GLU A 29 16.17 56.51 -18.06
CA GLU A 29 16.75 57.66 -17.36
C GLU A 29 18.02 57.26 -16.59
N ALA A 30 18.03 56.12 -15.92
CA ALA A 30 19.23 55.58 -15.28
C ALA A 30 20.32 55.20 -16.29
N ALA A 31 19.94 54.63 -17.44
CA ALA A 31 20.84 54.32 -18.53
C ALA A 31 21.39 55.58 -19.20
N ASN A 32 20.60 56.65 -19.31
CA ASN A 32 21.02 57.95 -19.85
C ASN A 32 21.92 58.71 -18.87
N ALA A 33 21.66 58.62 -17.57
CA ALA A 33 22.56 59.11 -16.53
C ALA A 33 23.91 58.34 -16.55
N ALA A 34 23.89 57.05 -16.89
CA ALA A 34 25.08 56.25 -17.15
C ALA A 34 25.71 56.54 -18.54
N ALA A 35 24.95 57.00 -19.53
CA ALA A 35 25.46 57.31 -20.87
C ALA A 35 26.35 58.58 -20.89
N GLY A 36 26.17 59.50 -19.94
CA GLY A 36 27.08 60.62 -19.71
C GLY A 36 28.38 60.23 -18.95
N SER A 37 28.45 59.04 -18.37
CA SER A 37 29.64 58.51 -17.72
C SER A 37 29.66 56.99 -17.82
N SER A 38 30.29 56.49 -18.89
CA SER A 38 30.50 55.05 -19.18
C SER A 38 31.45 54.37 -18.19
N SER A 39 31.31 54.64 -16.88
CA SER A 39 32.09 54.01 -15.82
C SER A 39 31.16 53.41 -14.76
N SER A 40 31.34 52.12 -14.48
CA SER A 40 30.69 51.40 -13.37
C SER A 40 30.94 52.08 -12.01
N ARG A 41 31.95 52.95 -11.93
CA ARG A 41 32.32 53.75 -10.75
C ARG A 41 31.45 54.99 -10.57
N ALA A 42 30.95 55.62 -11.64
CA ALA A 42 30.02 56.76 -11.56
C ALA A 42 28.60 56.30 -11.21
N ALA A 43 28.13 55.20 -11.80
CA ALA A 43 26.88 54.55 -11.40
C ALA A 43 26.93 54.05 -9.95
N SER A 44 28.05 53.45 -9.54
CA SER A 44 28.25 53.05 -8.13
C SER A 44 28.39 54.25 -7.19
N ARG A 45 28.90 55.42 -7.64
CA ARG A 45 28.96 56.66 -6.84
C ARG A 45 27.61 57.38 -6.74
N ALA A 46 26.79 57.38 -7.79
CA ALA A 46 25.41 57.86 -7.72
C ALA A 46 24.56 56.97 -6.81
N SER A 47 24.79 55.65 -6.87
CA SER A 47 24.20 54.66 -5.96
C SER A 47 24.72 54.82 -4.52
N SER A 48 26.01 55.08 -4.31
CA SER A 48 26.61 55.17 -2.98
C SER A 48 26.55 56.56 -2.30
N GLN A 49 26.24 57.64 -3.04
CA GLN A 49 25.99 58.98 -2.47
C GLN A 49 24.50 59.28 -2.23
N GLY A 50 23.60 58.30 -2.37
CA GLY A 50 22.15 58.53 -2.14
C GLY A 50 21.51 59.48 -3.16
N LEU A 51 22.20 59.75 -4.28
CA LEU A 51 21.73 60.59 -5.39
C LEU A 51 21.11 59.75 -6.53
N LEU A 52 20.90 58.45 -6.35
CA LEU A 52 19.62 57.88 -6.72
C LEU A 52 18.62 58.38 -5.69
N LEU A 53 18.31 59.67 -5.80
CA LEU A 53 17.23 60.32 -5.09
C LEU A 53 16.08 59.32 -5.12
N LEU A 54 15.62 58.96 -3.93
CA LEU A 54 14.34 58.37 -3.65
C LEU A 54 13.29 59.23 -4.36
N ASN A 55 13.17 59.06 -5.67
CA ASN A 55 12.29 59.84 -6.50
C ASN A 55 10.91 59.50 -5.96
N THR A 56 10.13 60.51 -5.58
CA THR A 56 8.79 60.29 -5.01
C THR A 56 7.99 59.34 -5.90
N SER A 57 8.24 59.33 -7.22
CA SER A 57 7.68 58.37 -8.16
C SER A 57 8.04 56.90 -7.86
N SER A 58 9.31 56.56 -7.58
CA SER A 58 9.75 55.19 -7.31
C SER A 58 9.30 54.69 -5.93
N LEU A 59 9.22 55.59 -4.94
CA LEU A 59 8.60 55.30 -3.65
C LEU A 59 7.08 55.06 -3.79
N THR A 60 6.38 55.88 -4.59
CA THR A 60 4.96 55.64 -4.86
C THR A 60 4.70 54.36 -5.67
N SER A 61 5.60 53.98 -6.60
CA SER A 61 5.46 52.70 -7.32
C SER A 61 5.69 51.51 -6.39
N LEU A 62 6.68 51.60 -5.49
CA LEU A 62 6.93 50.55 -4.50
C LEU A 62 5.76 50.41 -3.52
N SER A 63 5.18 51.52 -3.05
CA SER A 63 3.98 51.49 -2.21
C SER A 63 2.81 50.79 -2.90
N ARG A 64 2.52 51.14 -4.16
CA ARG A 64 1.44 50.52 -4.94
C ARG A 64 1.69 49.04 -5.23
N TYR A 65 2.95 48.66 -5.46
CA TYR A 65 3.35 47.27 -5.61
C TYR A 65 3.14 46.50 -4.30
N PHE A 66 3.53 47.06 -3.16
CA PHE A 66 3.31 46.46 -1.85
C PHE A 66 1.81 46.28 -1.57
N ASP A 67 0.98 47.29 -1.85
CA ASP A 67 -0.47 47.20 -1.67
C ASP A 67 -1.09 46.07 -2.49
N ARG A 68 -0.64 45.89 -3.73
CA ARG A 68 -1.08 44.79 -4.59
C ARG A 68 -0.55 43.43 -4.15
N LEU A 69 0.70 43.35 -3.73
CA LEU A 69 1.27 42.14 -3.16
C LEU A 69 0.46 41.71 -1.93
N MET A 70 0.11 42.65 -1.05
CA MET A 70 -0.70 42.39 0.12
C MET A 70 -2.11 41.92 -0.24
N GLN A 71 -2.76 42.54 -1.24
CA GLN A 71 -4.05 42.08 -1.75
C GLN A 71 -3.96 40.67 -2.36
N GLN A 72 -2.91 40.38 -3.12
CA GLN A 72 -2.69 39.07 -3.72
C GLN A 72 -2.40 37.99 -2.66
N ILE A 73 -1.63 38.32 -1.64
CA ILE A 73 -1.35 37.43 -0.50
C ILE A 73 -2.66 37.15 0.26
N SER A 74 -3.48 38.17 0.54
CA SER A 74 -4.78 38.00 1.18
C SER A 74 -5.67 37.06 0.37
N GLY A 75 -5.84 37.30 -0.92
CA GLY A 75 -6.67 36.44 -1.77
C GLY A 75 -6.14 35.01 -1.87
N ARG A 76 -4.82 34.81 -1.84
CA ARG A 76 -4.22 33.47 -1.79
C ARG A 76 -4.44 32.79 -0.44
N LEU A 77 -4.39 33.52 0.67
CA LEU A 77 -4.68 32.97 1.98
C LEU A 77 -6.14 32.52 2.08
N ASP A 78 -7.08 33.34 1.59
CA ASP A 78 -8.50 32.99 1.56
C ASP A 78 -8.75 31.73 0.72
N TYR A 79 -8.17 31.68 -0.49
CA TYR A 79 -8.25 30.51 -1.36
C TYR A 79 -7.64 29.26 -0.74
N LEU A 80 -6.46 29.36 -0.12
CA LEU A 80 -5.82 28.24 0.56
C LEU A 80 -6.63 27.75 1.76
N SER A 81 -7.28 28.66 2.49
CA SER A 81 -8.15 28.29 3.61
C SER A 81 -9.37 27.52 3.14
N GLU A 82 -10.03 27.98 2.07
CA GLU A 82 -11.17 27.29 1.47
C GLU A 82 -10.76 25.91 0.93
N GLN A 83 -9.66 25.84 0.20
CA GLN A 83 -9.10 24.57 -0.31
C GLN A 83 -8.76 23.61 0.82
N SER A 84 -8.17 24.10 1.92
CA SER A 84 -7.83 23.27 3.08
C SER A 84 -9.08 22.69 3.73
N GLN A 85 -10.17 23.46 3.80
CA GLN A 85 -11.46 22.98 4.31
C GLN A 85 -12.05 21.89 3.40
N VAL A 86 -12.02 22.09 2.08
CA VAL A 86 -12.52 21.08 1.11
C VAL A 86 -11.70 19.79 1.20
N VAL A 87 -10.37 19.89 1.26
CA VAL A 87 -9.50 18.72 1.39
C VAL A 87 -9.75 18.02 2.72
N ALA A 88 -9.88 18.75 3.82
CA ALA A 88 -10.19 18.15 5.12
C ALA A 88 -11.52 17.36 5.06
N GLN A 89 -12.58 17.94 4.50
CA GLN A 89 -13.87 17.24 4.33
C GLN A 89 -13.72 15.98 3.48
N GLN A 90 -13.06 16.06 2.33
CA GLN A 90 -12.82 14.88 1.47
C GLN A 90 -12.02 13.79 2.19
N GLN A 91 -11.05 14.16 3.04
CA GLN A 91 -10.30 13.19 3.82
C GLN A 91 -11.15 12.54 4.92
N TYR A 92 -12.02 13.32 5.59
CA TYR A 92 -12.99 12.77 6.51
C TYR A 92 -13.95 11.79 5.84
N ASP A 93 -14.47 12.13 4.65
CA ASP A 93 -15.37 11.25 3.90
C ASP A 93 -14.67 9.96 3.45
N ARG A 94 -13.42 10.06 2.94
CA ARG A 94 -12.64 8.89 2.55
C ARG A 94 -12.32 7.99 3.74
N ALA A 95 -11.93 8.58 4.87
CA ALA A 95 -11.66 7.83 6.09
C ALA A 95 -12.94 7.14 6.60
N GLY A 96 -14.09 7.83 6.55
CA GLY A 96 -15.39 7.26 6.91
C GLY A 96 -15.76 6.06 6.05
N ASN A 97 -15.70 6.19 4.72
CA ASN A 97 -15.97 5.08 3.80
C ASN A 97 -15.00 3.90 4.00
N ALA A 98 -13.72 4.18 4.26
CA ALA A 98 -12.73 3.13 4.49
C ALA A 98 -13.01 2.34 5.78
N ILE A 99 -13.51 3.00 6.83
CA ILE A 99 -13.92 2.34 8.07
C ILE A 99 -15.14 1.45 7.82
N GLU A 100 -16.16 1.94 7.12
CA GLU A 100 -17.36 1.15 6.80
C GLU A 100 -17.02 -0.11 5.99
N ILE A 101 -16.12 0.02 5.00
CA ILE A 101 -15.63 -1.13 4.22
C ILE A 101 -14.85 -2.10 5.13
N ALA A 102 -14.02 -1.59 6.04
CA ALA A 102 -13.27 -2.43 6.97
C ALA A 102 -14.21 -3.20 7.92
N ASP A 103 -15.26 -2.55 8.43
CA ASP A 103 -16.25 -3.19 9.30
C ASP A 103 -16.99 -4.33 8.57
N ALA A 104 -17.37 -4.12 7.31
CA ALA A 104 -17.98 -5.15 6.48
C ALA A 104 -17.04 -6.35 6.24
N GLU A 105 -15.74 -6.09 6.01
CA GLU A 105 -14.76 -7.16 5.85
C GLU A 105 -14.49 -7.90 7.17
N ILE A 106 -14.49 -7.20 8.30
CA ILE A 106 -14.39 -7.82 9.64
C ILE A 106 -15.57 -8.75 9.88
N GLU A 107 -16.79 -8.34 9.56
CA GLU A 107 -17.97 -9.19 9.68
C GLU A 107 -17.87 -10.42 8.77
N ARG A 108 -17.42 -10.24 7.53
CA ARG A 108 -17.15 -11.33 6.60
C ARG A 108 -16.12 -12.32 7.15
N LEU A 109 -15.01 -11.84 7.68
CA LEU A 109 -13.96 -12.69 8.26
C LEU A 109 -14.45 -13.44 9.49
N ASN A 110 -15.22 -12.79 10.38
CA ASN A 110 -15.85 -13.46 11.52
C ASN A 110 -16.81 -14.58 11.09
N ASN A 111 -17.58 -14.36 10.01
CA ASN A 111 -18.43 -15.41 9.44
C ASN A 111 -17.61 -16.57 8.88
N ILE A 112 -16.49 -16.30 8.21
CA ILE A 112 -15.57 -17.34 7.71
C ILE A 112 -14.98 -18.14 8.87
N LEU A 113 -14.52 -17.49 9.94
CA LEU A 113 -14.00 -18.17 11.12
C LEU A 113 -15.03 -19.12 11.72
N ARG A 114 -16.28 -18.67 11.87
CA ARG A 114 -17.37 -19.52 12.34
C ARG A 114 -17.62 -20.72 11.41
N GLN A 115 -17.55 -20.53 10.10
CA GLN A 115 -17.68 -21.64 9.14
C GLN A 115 -16.51 -22.63 9.23
N ILE A 116 -15.30 -22.15 9.54
CA ILE A 116 -14.14 -23.02 9.77
C ILE A 116 -14.34 -23.86 11.02
N ASP A 117 -14.82 -23.26 12.12
CA ASP A 117 -15.11 -23.99 13.36
C ASP A 117 -16.19 -25.06 13.14
N GLU A 118 -17.26 -24.75 12.39
CA GLU A 118 -18.30 -25.71 12.01
C GLU A 118 -17.74 -26.86 11.15
N LEU A 119 -16.82 -26.55 10.22
CA LEU A 119 -16.14 -27.59 9.43
C LEU A 119 -15.23 -28.48 10.29
N GLU A 120 -14.60 -27.94 11.33
CA GLU A 120 -13.80 -28.73 12.27
C GLU A 120 -14.66 -29.75 13.01
N ASP A 121 -15.83 -29.33 13.52
CA ASP A 121 -16.81 -30.22 14.14
C ASP A 121 -17.28 -31.34 13.18
N ASP A 122 -17.48 -31.00 11.90
CA ASP A 122 -17.84 -31.94 10.85
C ASP A 122 -16.71 -32.92 10.52
N PHE A 123 -15.45 -32.49 10.52
CA PHE A 123 -14.30 -33.37 10.35
C PHE A 123 -14.15 -34.35 11.52
N ASP A 124 -14.39 -33.89 12.74
CA ASP A 124 -14.44 -34.74 13.93
C ASP A 124 -15.56 -35.79 13.83
N ARG A 125 -16.73 -35.38 13.30
CA ARG A 125 -17.82 -36.31 13.01
C ARG A 125 -17.44 -37.34 11.94
N MET A 126 -16.76 -36.92 10.88
CA MET A 126 -16.24 -37.83 9.85
C MET A 126 -15.20 -38.80 10.42
N ALA A 127 -14.35 -38.36 11.33
CA ALA A 127 -13.39 -39.23 12.01
C ALA A 127 -14.10 -40.33 12.82
N ARG A 128 -15.14 -39.97 13.58
CA ARG A 128 -15.98 -40.95 14.30
C ARG A 128 -16.66 -41.93 13.35
N LEU A 129 -17.22 -41.45 12.24
CA LEU A 129 -17.85 -42.30 11.22
C LEU A 129 -16.84 -43.27 10.59
N LYS A 130 -15.63 -42.80 10.28
CA LYS A 130 -14.55 -43.66 9.77
C LYS A 130 -14.23 -44.80 10.74
N ASP A 131 -14.18 -44.53 12.03
CA ASP A 131 -13.90 -45.57 13.03
C ASP A 131 -15.06 -46.56 13.17
N ILE A 132 -16.31 -46.10 13.10
CA ILE A 132 -17.49 -46.98 13.02
C ILE A 132 -17.41 -47.90 11.79
N VAL A 133 -17.07 -47.35 10.62
CA VAL A 133 -16.92 -48.13 9.38
C VAL A 133 -15.81 -49.17 9.51
N LYS A 134 -14.68 -48.85 10.14
CA LYS A 134 -13.62 -49.84 10.44
C LYS A 134 -14.13 -50.96 11.33
N THR A 135 -14.89 -50.66 12.39
CA THR A 135 -15.50 -51.67 13.26
C THR A 135 -16.49 -52.55 12.51
N PHE A 136 -17.33 -51.97 11.65
CA PHE A 136 -18.23 -52.77 10.80
C PHE A 136 -17.48 -53.67 9.84
N ARG A 137 -16.41 -53.17 9.19
CA ARG A 137 -15.57 -53.99 8.31
C ARG A 137 -14.95 -55.17 9.06
N ALA A 138 -14.39 -54.95 10.25
CA ALA A 138 -13.84 -56.03 11.08
C ALA A 138 -14.91 -57.05 11.50
N ARG A 139 -16.13 -56.60 11.80
CA ARG A 139 -17.25 -57.49 12.13
C ARG A 139 -17.70 -58.33 10.92
N VAL A 140 -17.71 -57.75 9.72
CA VAL A 140 -18.05 -58.47 8.48
C VAL A 140 -16.98 -59.52 8.19
N GLU A 141 -15.70 -59.17 8.29
CA GLU A 141 -14.57 -60.08 8.08
C GLU A 141 -14.61 -61.26 9.07
N GLU A 142 -14.93 -61.02 10.35
CA GLU A 142 -15.10 -62.08 11.34
C GLU A 142 -16.30 -63.00 11.02
N VAL A 143 -17.41 -62.44 10.54
CA VAL A 143 -18.58 -63.23 10.13
C VAL A 143 -18.26 -64.06 8.89
N GLU A 144 -17.58 -63.47 7.91
CA GLU A 144 -17.12 -64.16 6.70
C GLU A 144 -16.20 -65.33 7.05
N ARG A 145 -15.22 -65.12 7.93
CA ARG A 145 -14.33 -66.17 8.44
C ARG A 145 -15.09 -67.30 9.11
N ARG A 146 -16.09 -67.01 9.96
CA ARG A 146 -16.93 -68.03 10.60
C ARG A 146 -17.77 -68.82 9.58
N VAL A 147 -18.27 -68.14 8.54
CA VAL A 147 -19.02 -68.81 7.46
C VAL A 147 -18.08 -69.72 6.66
N GLU A 148 -16.88 -69.27 6.31
CA GLU A 148 -15.85 -70.10 5.68
C GLU A 148 -15.46 -71.30 6.55
N GLU A 149 -15.21 -71.11 7.85
CA GLU A 149 -14.91 -72.22 8.77
C GLU A 149 -16.07 -73.22 8.86
N SER A 150 -17.32 -72.74 8.94
CA SER A 150 -18.50 -73.62 9.00
C SER A 150 -18.78 -74.37 7.68
N THR A 151 -18.42 -73.79 6.54
CA THR A 151 -18.55 -74.43 5.23
C THR A 151 -17.39 -75.38 4.94
N ALA A 152 -16.18 -75.06 5.41
CA ALA A 152 -15.02 -75.95 5.39
C ALA A 152 -15.23 -77.18 6.29
N SER A 153 -15.78 -77.02 7.50
CA SER A 153 -16.07 -78.15 8.41
C SER A 153 -17.16 -79.09 7.86
N ARG A 154 -18.06 -78.59 6.99
CA ARG A 154 -19.05 -79.42 6.28
C ARG A 154 -18.47 -80.19 5.10
N ARG A 155 -17.33 -79.77 4.56
CA ARG A 155 -16.61 -80.48 3.49
C ARG A 155 -15.61 -81.52 4.02
N ASP A 156 -15.14 -81.39 5.26
CA ASP A 156 -14.16 -82.31 5.89
C ASP A 156 -14.78 -83.38 6.81
N GLY A 157 -16.07 -83.69 6.62
CA GLY A 157 -16.74 -84.83 7.27
C GLY A 157 -16.60 -86.16 6.50
N GLY A 158 -15.66 -86.24 5.56
CA GLY A 158 -15.61 -87.24 4.49
C GLY A 158 -14.27 -87.96 4.38
N GLY A 159 -13.78 -88.54 5.48
CA GLY A 159 -12.88 -89.69 5.43
C GLY A 159 -11.42 -89.42 5.77
N HIS A 160 -11.04 -89.83 6.99
CA HIS A 160 -9.70 -90.32 7.23
C HIS A 160 -9.76 -91.74 7.80
N ARG A 161 -9.57 -92.71 6.90
CA ARG A 161 -9.25 -94.10 7.22
C ARG A 161 -7.84 -94.17 7.79
N HIS A 162 -7.72 -94.86 8.92
CA HIS A 162 -6.50 -95.44 9.47
C HIS A 162 -5.61 -96.05 8.38
N ARG A 163 -4.36 -95.61 8.28
CA ARG A 163 -3.28 -96.39 7.66
C ARG A 163 -2.08 -96.42 8.59
N HIS A 164 -1.95 -97.52 9.32
CA HIS A 164 -0.71 -97.91 9.95
C HIS A 164 0.38 -98.05 8.87
N ARG A 165 1.47 -97.30 9.00
CA ARG A 165 2.71 -97.57 8.28
C ARG A 165 3.84 -97.67 9.29
N HIS A 166 4.28 -98.90 9.50
CA HIS A 166 5.52 -99.29 10.14
C HIS A 166 6.70 -98.68 9.36
N GLY A 167 7.69 -98.14 10.06
CA GLY A 167 8.93 -97.62 9.47
C GLY A 167 9.90 -97.24 10.57
N GLU A 168 10.93 -98.06 10.72
CA GLU A 168 11.96 -98.05 11.76
C GLU A 168 12.86 -96.81 11.80
N THR A 169 13.34 -96.53 13.03
CA THR A 169 14.67 -96.07 13.48
C THR A 169 15.59 -95.39 12.45
N THR A 170 16.08 -94.18 12.67
CA THR A 170 17.32 -93.80 13.41
C THR A 170 17.46 -92.28 13.13
N GLY A 171 17.96 -91.36 13.95
CA GLY A 171 18.95 -91.36 15.02
C GLY A 171 19.57 -89.95 15.01
N SER A 172 19.75 -89.36 16.20
CA SER A 172 20.79 -88.36 16.56
C SER A 172 20.78 -86.98 15.87
N ARG A 173 20.39 -85.93 16.60
CA ARG A 173 21.28 -84.99 17.36
C ARG A 173 22.12 -84.05 16.47
N SER A 174 21.90 -82.74 16.63
CA SER A 174 22.83 -81.84 17.38
C SER A 174 22.83 -80.38 16.87
N HIS A 175 22.67 -79.46 17.83
CA HIS A 175 23.27 -78.12 17.98
C HIS A 175 23.15 -77.09 16.84
N ARG A 176 22.43 -75.98 17.03
CA ARG A 176 22.74 -74.79 17.88
C ARG A 176 23.89 -73.96 17.31
N ARG A 177 23.53 -72.84 16.66
CA ARG A 177 23.98 -71.47 16.96
C ARG A 177 23.15 -70.48 16.16
#